data_AF-M5BYH0-F1
#
_entry.id   AF-M5BYH0-F1
#
_cell.length_a   1.000
_cell.length_b   1.000
_cell.length_c   1.000
_cell.angle_alpha   90.00
_cell.angle_beta   90.00
_cell.angle_gamma   90.00
#
_symmetry.space_group_name_H-M   'P 1'
#
loop_
_entity.id
_entity.type
_entity.pdbx_description
1 polymer ?
#
loop_
_entity_poly.entity_id
_entity_poly.type
_entity_poly.pdbx_seq_one_letter_code
_entity_poly.pdbx_strand_id
1 'polypeptide(L)'
;MSVIFPLVRCPWKKKNDDASFKQCCHPLQKDGGSVSAACTAPAQTNTSPGEQQPTSSSSYAPAATPTSSNSGSETYTGGHGTYFYQNGVAGACGTVHNDNDNIVAVDYRRYGDLSKQSDLCGKKVLVTNTNNGKSVVCTVADACPTCDNGNSLDLSEGAFKSLASLDEGLIPIKYTIL
;
A
#
# COMPACT_ATOMS: atom_id res chain seq x y z
N MET A 1 38.17 -1.72 -42.66
CA MET A 1 36.78 -2.20 -42.51
C MET A 1 36.28 -1.84 -41.13
N SER A 2 35.28 -0.97 -41.05
CA SER A 2 34.53 -0.62 -39.84
C SER A 2 33.86 -1.84 -39.21
N VAL A 3 33.76 -1.84 -37.88
CA VAL A 3 32.50 -2.23 -37.21
C VAL A 3 32.27 -1.28 -36.03
N ILE A 4 31.44 -0.27 -36.31
CA ILE A 4 30.84 0.62 -35.31
C ILE A 4 29.72 -0.20 -34.65
N PHE A 5 29.84 -0.48 -33.36
CA PHE A 5 28.72 -1.03 -32.58
C PHE A 5 27.73 0.10 -32.29
N PRO A 6 26.46 -0.01 -32.71
CA PRO A 6 25.45 0.96 -32.32
C PRO A 6 25.10 0.74 -30.84
N LEU A 7 25.38 1.75 -30.02
CA LEU A 7 24.80 1.90 -28.68
C LEU A 7 23.29 2.09 -28.84
N VAL A 8 22.53 1.02 -28.66
CA VAL A 8 21.07 1.09 -28.59
C VAL A 8 20.69 1.64 -27.22
N ARG A 9 20.31 2.91 -27.20
CA ARG A 9 19.63 3.56 -26.07
C ARG A 9 18.27 2.87 -25.87
N CYS A 10 17.99 2.36 -24.67
CA CYS A 10 16.64 1.94 -24.29
C CYS A 10 15.82 3.18 -23.87
N PRO A 11 14.80 3.60 -24.63
CA PRO A 11 13.85 4.60 -24.15
C PRO A 11 12.96 3.99 -23.07
N TRP A 12 12.92 4.63 -21.90
CA TRP A 12 11.91 4.38 -20.88
C TRP A 12 10.56 4.87 -21.40
N LYS A 13 9.70 3.94 -21.86
CA LYS A 13 8.30 4.23 -22.12
C LYS A 13 7.41 3.03 -21.81
N LYS A 14 6.62 3.21 -20.74
CA LYS A 14 5.27 2.72 -20.46
C LYS A 14 4.69 1.68 -21.45
N LYS A 15 4.55 0.44 -20.96
CA LYS A 15 3.36 -0.43 -20.97
C LYS A 15 3.81 -1.89 -20.88
N ASN A 16 3.37 -2.60 -19.85
CA ASN A 16 3.59 -4.03 -19.69
C ASN A 16 2.51 -4.80 -20.44
N ASP A 17 2.48 -4.69 -21.77
CA ASP A 17 1.62 -5.51 -22.62
C ASP A 17 2.30 -5.63 -24.00
N ASP A 18 3.26 -6.54 -24.16
CA ASP A 18 3.50 -7.21 -25.46
C ASP A 18 4.42 -8.43 -25.33
N ALA A 19 4.24 -9.38 -26.25
CA ALA A 19 4.72 -10.75 -26.28
C ALA A 19 6.24 -10.87 -26.57
N SER A 20 7.09 -10.45 -25.63
CA SER A 20 8.55 -10.55 -25.75
C SER A 20 9.26 -11.37 -24.66
N PHE A 21 8.52 -12.02 -23.76
CA PHE A 21 9.11 -12.86 -22.69
C PHE A 21 9.56 -14.27 -23.16
N LYS A 22 9.61 -14.56 -24.47
CA LYS A 22 10.02 -15.88 -24.99
C LYS A 22 11.47 -15.97 -25.48
N GLN A 23 12.30 -14.94 -25.31
CA GLN A 23 13.68 -14.96 -25.83
C GLN A 23 14.80 -15.03 -24.77
N CYS A 24 14.50 -15.26 -23.48
CA CYS A 24 15.52 -15.38 -22.43
C CYS A 24 15.38 -16.62 -21.53
N CYS A 25 14.98 -17.76 -22.09
CA CYS A 25 15.19 -19.06 -21.45
C CYS A 25 16.00 -19.97 -22.40
N HIS A 26 17.29 -20.13 -22.13
CA HIS A 26 18.11 -21.16 -22.75
C HIS A 26 18.11 -22.42 -21.85
N PRO A 27 18.06 -23.65 -22.43
CA PRO A 27 17.78 -24.88 -21.68
C PRO A 27 19.02 -25.49 -21.02
N LEU A 28 18.87 -25.94 -19.77
CA LEU A 28 19.69 -27.04 -19.24
C LEU A 28 18.89 -28.32 -19.40
N GLN A 29 19.43 -29.20 -20.24
CA GLN A 29 18.88 -30.48 -20.59
C GLN A 29 19.50 -31.54 -19.67
N LYS A 30 18.68 -32.25 -18.90
CA LYS A 30 19.03 -33.59 -18.41
C LYS A 30 17.78 -34.44 -18.18
N ASP A 31 17.80 -35.54 -18.92
CA ASP A 31 17.20 -36.85 -18.69
C ASP A 31 15.67 -37.00 -18.79
N GLY A 32 15.31 -37.82 -19.78
CA GLY A 32 13.95 -38.09 -20.21
C GLY A 32 13.19 -39.08 -19.34
N GLY A 33 11.87 -38.98 -19.44
CA GLY A 33 10.91 -39.95 -18.95
C GLY A 33 9.54 -39.58 -19.51
N SER A 34 9.12 -40.30 -20.55
CA SER A 34 7.82 -40.19 -21.18
C SER A 34 6.74 -40.78 -20.27
N VAL A 35 5.80 -39.96 -19.82
CA VAL A 35 4.43 -40.41 -19.49
C VAL A 35 3.44 -39.35 -19.95
N SER A 36 2.56 -39.76 -20.86
CA SER A 36 1.39 -39.03 -21.31
C SER A 36 0.31 -39.15 -20.25
N ALA A 37 -0.27 -38.03 -19.81
CA ALA A 37 -1.52 -38.01 -19.06
C ALA A 37 -2.36 -36.81 -19.49
N ALA A 38 -3.35 -37.12 -20.33
CA ALA A 38 -4.46 -36.24 -20.66
C ALA A 38 -5.49 -36.26 -19.52
N CYS A 39 -6.00 -35.10 -19.17
CA CYS A 39 -7.33 -34.88 -18.57
C CYS A 39 -7.61 -33.36 -18.63
N THR A 40 -8.36 -32.89 -19.62
CA THR A 40 -9.82 -32.68 -19.60
C THR A 40 -10.28 -31.83 -18.41
N ALA A 41 -10.64 -30.59 -18.72
CA ALA A 41 -11.30 -29.66 -17.81
C ALA A 41 -12.73 -30.13 -17.46
N PRO A 42 -13.19 -29.96 -16.21
CA PRO A 42 -14.61 -29.96 -15.92
C PRO A 42 -15.16 -28.53 -15.78
N ALA A 43 -16.42 -28.42 -16.18
CA ALA A 43 -17.22 -27.22 -16.34
C ALA A 43 -17.57 -26.49 -15.03
N GLN A 44 -17.98 -25.24 -15.21
CA GLN A 44 -18.66 -24.40 -14.25
C GLN A 44 -19.95 -25.05 -13.72
N THR A 45 -20.20 -24.92 -12.43
CA THR A 45 -21.54 -25.03 -11.84
C THR A 45 -21.76 -23.88 -10.87
N ASN A 46 -22.62 -22.94 -11.27
CA ASN A 46 -23.33 -22.04 -10.37
C ASN A 46 -24.32 -22.86 -9.54
N THR A 47 -24.29 -22.75 -8.20
CA THR A 47 -25.53 -22.74 -7.40
C THR A 47 -25.30 -22.09 -6.03
N SER A 48 -26.12 -21.08 -5.75
CA SER A 48 -26.39 -20.48 -4.44
C SER A 48 -27.16 -21.47 -3.54
N PRO A 49 -26.95 -21.41 -2.22
CA PRO A 49 -28.12 -21.20 -1.36
C PRO A 49 -27.90 -20.08 -0.34
N GLY A 50 -28.95 -19.27 -0.15
CA GLY A 50 -28.98 -18.19 0.82
C GLY A 50 -29.12 -18.62 2.28
N GLU A 51 -28.80 -17.64 3.12
CA GLU A 51 -29.46 -17.29 4.38
C GLU A 51 -29.32 -18.28 5.56
N GLN A 52 -28.49 -17.91 6.53
CA GLN A 52 -29.00 -17.63 7.87
C GLN A 52 -28.10 -16.71 8.69
N GLN A 53 -28.69 -15.57 9.00
CA GLN A 53 -28.32 -14.52 9.94
C GLN A 53 -28.46 -15.02 11.39
N PRO A 54 -27.44 -14.86 12.26
CA PRO A 54 -27.66 -14.73 13.68
C PRO A 54 -27.86 -13.25 14.04
N THR A 55 -29.11 -12.87 14.28
CA THR A 55 -29.48 -11.65 15.02
C THR A 55 -28.98 -11.78 16.46
N SER A 56 -27.96 -10.99 16.80
CA SER A 56 -27.60 -10.72 18.20
C SER A 56 -27.85 -9.24 18.45
N SER A 57 -28.98 -8.97 19.09
CA SER A 57 -29.35 -7.65 19.61
C SER A 57 -28.49 -7.34 20.83
N SER A 58 -27.50 -6.46 20.69
CA SER A 58 -26.86 -5.79 21.83
C SER A 58 -27.19 -4.31 21.79
N SER A 59 -27.98 -3.88 22.77
CA SER A 59 -28.33 -2.49 23.02
C SER A 59 -27.08 -1.68 23.37
N TYR A 60 -26.54 -0.93 22.41
CA TYR A 60 -25.50 0.06 22.67
C TYR A 60 -26.12 1.30 23.30
N ALA A 61 -25.64 1.65 24.50
CA ALA A 61 -25.91 2.93 25.15
C ALA A 61 -25.49 4.10 24.23
N PRO A 62 -26.13 5.28 24.32
CA PRO A 62 -25.76 6.42 23.49
C PRO A 62 -24.30 6.79 23.75
N ALA A 63 -23.49 6.71 22.69
CA ALA A 63 -22.12 7.19 22.68
C ALA A 63 -22.12 8.67 23.07
N ALA A 64 -21.29 9.02 24.06
CA ALA A 64 -21.00 10.41 24.37
C ALA A 64 -20.52 11.10 23.09
N THR A 65 -21.15 12.23 22.78
CA THR A 65 -20.71 13.16 21.74
C THR A 65 -19.23 13.51 21.98
N PRO A 66 -18.33 13.36 21.01
CA PRO A 66 -16.99 13.91 21.17
C PRO A 66 -17.14 15.43 21.29
N THR A 67 -16.73 15.96 22.43
CA THR A 67 -16.48 17.39 22.61
C THR A 67 -15.50 17.79 21.52
N SER A 68 -16.00 18.54 20.54
CA SER A 68 -15.19 19.18 19.49
C SER A 68 -14.20 20.12 20.17
N SER A 69 -13.04 19.55 20.49
CA SER A 69 -11.85 20.30 20.87
C SER A 69 -11.41 20.96 19.58
N ASN A 70 -11.75 22.24 19.41
CA ASN A 70 -11.33 23.03 18.28
C ASN A 70 -9.83 23.37 18.41
N SER A 71 -8.99 22.33 18.42
CA SER A 71 -7.59 22.41 18.07
C SER A 71 -7.56 22.58 16.57
N GLY A 72 -7.03 23.71 16.07
CA GLY A 72 -6.94 23.95 14.64
C GLY A 72 -6.28 22.75 13.96
N SER A 73 -7.02 22.06 13.10
CA SER A 73 -6.53 20.85 12.44
C SER A 73 -5.51 21.26 11.38
N GLU A 74 -4.25 20.91 11.61
CA GLU A 74 -3.18 21.25 10.69
C GLU A 74 -3.27 20.35 9.46
N THR A 75 -3.34 20.98 8.28
CA THR A 75 -3.42 20.28 6.99
C THR A 75 -2.15 20.50 6.20
N TYR A 76 -1.60 19.42 5.67
CA TYR A 76 -0.39 19.39 4.88
C TYR A 76 -0.71 18.96 3.44
N THR A 77 -0.12 19.65 2.47
CA THR A 77 -0.37 19.46 1.04
C THR A 77 0.93 19.32 0.26
N GLY A 78 0.85 18.86 -0.99
CA GLY A 78 2.03 18.67 -1.85
C GLY A 78 2.89 17.47 -1.48
N GLY A 79 2.34 16.54 -0.69
CA GLY A 79 2.99 15.29 -0.33
C GLY A 79 2.74 14.18 -1.34
N HIS A 80 3.54 13.12 -1.23
CA HIS A 80 3.35 11.88 -1.96
C HIS A 80 3.08 10.73 -1.00
N GLY A 81 2.20 9.81 -1.40
CA GLY A 81 1.93 8.55 -0.72
C GLY A 81 2.56 7.41 -1.48
N THR A 82 3.38 6.60 -0.82
CA THR A 82 3.81 5.27 -1.27
C THR A 82 3.23 4.19 -0.34
N TYR A 83 3.67 2.94 -0.45
CA TYR A 83 3.29 1.93 0.51
C TYR A 83 4.44 1.05 1.02
N PHE A 84 4.26 0.53 2.24
CA PHE A 84 5.17 -0.39 2.91
C PHE A 84 4.44 -1.57 3.57
N TYR A 85 5.25 -2.52 4.04
CA TYR A 85 4.83 -3.67 4.85
C TYR A 85 5.65 -3.68 6.14
N GLN A 86 5.00 -3.91 7.28
CA GLN A 86 5.71 -4.15 8.54
C GLN A 86 6.28 -5.56 8.60
N ASN A 87 5.63 -6.55 7.95
CA ASN A 87 6.04 -7.95 8.02
C ASN A 87 6.22 -8.47 9.48
N GLY A 88 5.39 -7.98 10.40
CA GLY A 88 5.45 -8.34 11.81
C GLY A 88 6.59 -7.69 12.62
N VAL A 89 7.28 -6.69 12.06
CA VAL A 89 8.30 -5.89 12.74
C VAL A 89 7.73 -4.53 13.11
N ALA A 90 7.90 -4.13 14.37
CA ALA A 90 7.43 -2.82 14.83
C ALA A 90 8.18 -1.70 14.12
N GLY A 91 7.44 -0.66 13.72
CA GLY A 91 8.01 0.59 13.25
C GLY A 91 8.64 1.41 14.39
N ALA A 92 9.10 2.61 14.06
CA ALA A 92 9.71 3.56 14.99
C ALA A 92 8.80 3.94 16.18
N CYS A 93 7.47 3.76 16.07
CA CYS A 93 6.55 3.94 17.19
C CYS A 93 6.44 2.74 18.14
N GLY A 94 7.19 1.66 17.91
CA GLY A 94 7.37 0.55 18.84
C GLY A 94 6.22 -0.45 18.92
N THR A 95 5.18 -0.31 18.08
CA THR A 95 4.03 -1.24 18.03
C THR A 95 4.01 -1.99 16.71
N VAL A 96 3.77 -3.31 16.77
CA VAL A 96 3.52 -4.16 15.60
C VAL A 96 2.07 -4.01 15.17
N HIS A 97 1.87 -3.78 13.88
CA HIS A 97 0.57 -3.70 13.22
C HIS A 97 0.50 -4.71 12.07
N ASN A 98 -0.72 -5.09 11.68
CA ASN A 98 -0.92 -5.90 10.48
C ASN A 98 -0.71 -5.04 9.23
N ASP A 99 -0.24 -5.62 8.13
CA ASP A 99 -0.06 -4.90 6.86
C ASP A 99 -1.39 -4.36 6.28
N ASN A 100 -2.52 -4.91 6.71
CA ASN A 100 -3.87 -4.43 6.35
C ASN A 100 -4.42 -3.37 7.31
N ASP A 101 -3.76 -3.08 8.44
CA ASP A 101 -4.19 -2.00 9.34
C ASP A 101 -4.00 -0.66 8.65
N ASN A 102 -4.85 0.33 8.95
CA ASN A 102 -4.66 1.68 8.41
C ASN A 102 -3.62 2.44 9.23
N ILE A 103 -2.36 2.35 8.81
CA ILE A 103 -1.24 3.03 9.44
C ILE A 103 -0.39 3.78 8.41
N VAL A 104 0.42 4.73 8.89
CA VAL A 104 1.39 5.46 8.07
C VAL A 104 2.73 5.58 8.78
N ALA A 105 3.78 5.56 7.98
CA ALA A 105 5.10 6.09 8.31
C ALA A 105 5.17 7.56 7.89
N VAL A 106 5.58 8.44 8.80
CA VAL A 106 5.71 9.88 8.52
C VAL A 106 7.14 10.21 8.12
N ASP A 107 7.33 11.10 7.15
CA ASP A 107 8.66 11.58 6.75
C ASP A 107 9.52 11.99 7.97
N TYR A 108 10.80 11.62 7.94
CA TYR A 108 11.71 11.84 9.07
C TYR A 108 11.81 13.31 9.50
N ARG A 109 11.65 14.27 8.57
CA ARG A 109 11.72 15.71 8.88
C ARG A 109 10.58 16.16 9.79
N ARG A 110 9.47 15.42 9.80
CA ARG A 110 8.32 15.62 10.70
C ARG A 110 8.35 14.69 11.89
N TYR A 111 8.81 13.45 11.69
CA TYR A 111 8.95 12.50 12.78
C TYR A 111 9.93 13.01 13.84
N GLY A 112 11.03 13.62 13.40
CA GLY A 112 12.08 14.17 14.26
C GLY A 112 13.24 13.20 14.44
N ASP A 113 13.73 13.08 15.67
CA ASP A 113 14.85 12.20 16.00
C ASP A 113 14.45 10.71 15.86
N LEU A 114 14.98 10.04 14.84
CA LEU A 114 14.69 8.64 14.53
C LEU A 114 15.16 7.65 15.62
N SER A 115 15.99 8.09 16.57
CA SER A 115 16.40 7.26 17.72
C SER A 115 15.41 7.30 18.89
N LYS A 116 14.34 8.11 18.78
CA LYS A 116 13.32 8.28 19.81
C LYS A 116 11.93 8.13 19.22
N GLN A 117 10.97 7.73 20.05
CA GLN A 117 9.58 7.75 19.66
C GLN A 117 9.09 9.19 19.51
N SER A 118 8.55 9.53 18.35
CA SER A 118 7.98 10.85 18.06
C SER A 118 6.68 11.10 18.83
N ASP A 119 6.40 12.38 19.17
CA ASP A 119 5.10 12.82 19.70
C ASP A 119 3.95 12.62 18.69
N LEU A 120 4.26 12.39 17.42
CA LEU A 120 3.28 12.05 16.39
C LEU A 120 2.77 10.62 16.51
N CYS A 121 3.52 9.71 17.15
CA CYS A 121 3.13 8.30 17.28
C CYS A 121 1.75 8.16 17.94
N GLY A 122 0.89 7.35 17.33
CA GLY A 122 -0.49 7.13 17.79
C GLY A 122 -1.49 8.21 17.39
N LYS A 123 -1.05 9.37 16.88
CA LYS A 123 -1.96 10.38 16.33
C LYS A 123 -2.70 9.83 15.11
N LYS A 124 -3.91 10.33 14.90
CA LYS A 124 -4.72 10.01 13.72
C LYS A 124 -4.51 11.06 12.64
N VAL A 125 -4.45 10.60 11.40
CA VAL A 125 -4.39 11.46 10.21
C VAL A 125 -5.46 11.05 9.22
N LEU A 126 -6.19 12.02 8.68
CA LEU A 126 -7.04 11.83 7.52
C LEU A 126 -6.19 12.05 6.27
N VAL A 127 -5.87 10.98 5.53
CA VAL A 127 -5.11 11.06 4.28
C VAL A 127 -6.09 11.08 3.12
N THR A 128 -5.89 12.00 2.16
CA THR A 128 -6.70 12.12 0.95
C THR A 128 -5.80 12.03 -0.28
N ASN A 129 -6.14 11.13 -1.20
CA ASN A 129 -5.56 11.10 -2.54
C ASN A 129 -6.13 12.27 -3.36
N THR A 130 -5.28 13.19 -3.79
CA THR A 130 -5.74 14.41 -4.49
C THR A 130 -6.12 14.17 -5.95
N ASN A 131 -5.78 13.03 -6.54
CA ASN A 131 -6.20 12.68 -7.90
C ASN A 131 -7.67 12.24 -7.97
N ASN A 132 -8.17 11.54 -6.95
CA ASN A 132 -9.49 10.91 -6.98
C ASN A 132 -10.41 11.29 -5.80
N GLY A 133 -9.91 12.02 -4.81
CA GLY A 133 -10.68 12.48 -3.65
C GLY A 133 -10.97 11.42 -2.58
N LYS A 134 -10.53 10.16 -2.77
CA LYS A 134 -10.68 9.11 -1.75
C LYS A 134 -9.87 9.46 -0.51
N SER A 135 -10.40 9.11 0.65
CA SER A 135 -9.74 9.37 1.92
C SER A 135 -9.81 8.18 2.86
N VAL A 136 -8.81 8.06 3.74
CA VAL A 136 -8.71 7.04 4.78
C VAL A 136 -8.13 7.66 6.04
N VAL A 137 -8.63 7.25 7.21
CA VAL A 137 -8.06 7.63 8.50
C VAL A 137 -7.03 6.59 8.90
N CYS A 138 -5.81 7.04 9.15
CA CYS A 138 -4.69 6.19 9.55
C CYS A 138 -4.12 6.59 10.92
N THR A 139 -3.41 5.66 11.54
CA THR A 139 -2.57 5.92 12.72
C THR A 139 -1.13 6.17 12.30
N VAL A 140 -0.48 7.19 12.85
CA VAL A 140 0.99 7.31 12.72
C VAL A 140 1.65 6.21 13.54
N ALA A 141 2.37 5.31 12.88
CA ALA A 141 2.95 4.11 13.50
C ALA A 141 4.44 3.92 13.20
N ASP A 142 5.01 4.72 12.29
CA ASP A 142 6.40 4.56 11.89
C ASP A 142 7.02 5.90 11.40
N ALA A 143 8.32 5.88 11.17
CA ALA A 143 9.08 6.92 10.50
C ALA A 143 9.51 6.45 9.12
N CYS A 144 9.54 7.35 8.15
CA CYS A 144 9.95 7.10 6.79
C CYS A 144 11.25 7.89 6.48
N PRO A 145 12.43 7.25 6.54
CA PRO A 145 13.71 7.93 6.31
C PRO A 145 13.93 8.34 4.85
N THR A 146 13.23 7.69 3.92
CA THR A 146 13.41 7.83 2.47
C THR A 146 12.23 8.50 1.78
N CYS A 147 11.30 9.08 2.54
CA CYS A 147 10.15 9.77 1.98
C CYS A 147 10.60 10.97 1.13
N ASP A 148 9.89 11.15 0.01
CA ASP A 148 10.29 12.08 -1.05
C ASP A 148 10.45 13.52 -0.54
N ASN A 149 9.52 13.96 0.32
CA ASN A 149 9.57 15.27 0.95
C ASN A 149 8.88 15.29 2.32
N GLY A 150 9.01 16.42 3.02
CA GLY A 150 8.48 16.60 4.38
C GLY A 150 6.97 16.40 4.55
N ASN A 151 6.17 16.38 3.48
CA ASN A 151 4.73 16.13 3.55
C ASN A 151 4.34 14.75 2.99
N SER A 152 5.32 13.91 2.66
CA SER A 152 5.08 12.57 2.14
C SER A 152 4.86 11.57 3.27
N LEU A 153 4.06 10.55 2.98
CA LEU A 153 3.73 9.45 3.88
C LEU A 153 4.01 8.12 3.17
N ASP A 154 4.51 7.14 3.91
CA ASP A 154 4.53 5.75 3.44
C ASP A 154 3.36 5.02 4.11
N LEU A 155 2.38 4.57 3.35
CA LEU A 155 1.15 4.00 3.89
C LEU A 155 1.30 2.48 4.03
N SER A 156 0.65 1.85 5.01
CA SER A 156 0.51 0.40 4.94
C SER A 156 -0.24 -0.04 3.68
N GLU A 157 -0.06 -1.29 3.26
CA GLU A 157 -0.74 -1.87 2.11
C GLU A 157 -2.28 -1.66 2.18
N GLY A 158 -2.88 -1.89 3.36
CA GLY A 158 -4.32 -1.68 3.57
C GLY A 158 -4.76 -0.23 3.42
N ALA A 159 -3.99 0.72 3.96
CA ALA A 159 -4.27 2.14 3.82
C ALA A 159 -4.13 2.61 2.36
N PHE A 160 -3.10 2.16 1.66
CA PHE A 160 -2.88 2.53 0.26
C PHE A 160 -4.00 1.98 -0.64
N LYS A 161 -4.40 0.71 -0.46
CA LYS A 161 -5.52 0.09 -1.20
C LYS A 161 -6.84 0.84 -1.02
N SER A 162 -7.02 1.54 0.10
CA SER A 162 -8.19 2.40 0.32
C SER A 162 -8.16 3.68 -0.53
N LEU A 163 -6.99 4.11 -0.99
CA LEU A 163 -6.77 5.34 -1.75
C LEU A 163 -6.54 5.11 -3.24
N ALA A 164 -5.91 4.00 -3.63
CA ALA A 164 -5.44 3.73 -5.00
C ALA A 164 -5.15 2.24 -5.23
N SER A 165 -4.96 1.83 -6.49
CA SER A 165 -4.41 0.49 -6.78
C SER A 165 -2.91 0.48 -6.47
N LEU A 166 -2.37 -0.61 -5.92
CA LEU A 166 -0.93 -0.75 -5.67
C LEU A 166 -0.07 -0.57 -6.93
N ASP A 167 -0.63 -0.86 -8.12
CA ASP A 167 0.05 -0.66 -9.41
C ASP A 167 0.38 0.82 -9.69
N GLU A 168 -0.29 1.77 -9.03
CA GLU A 168 0.05 3.19 -9.12
C GLU A 168 1.39 3.50 -8.44
N GLY A 169 1.73 2.78 -7.38
CA GLY A 169 3.01 2.85 -6.65
C GLY A 169 3.25 4.14 -5.86
N LEU A 170 2.86 5.29 -6.40
CA LEU A 170 3.00 6.60 -5.81
C LEU A 170 1.80 7.47 -6.20
N ILE A 171 1.17 8.10 -5.22
CA ILE A 171 0.01 8.97 -5.40
C ILE A 171 0.22 10.34 -4.77
N PRO A 172 -0.31 11.42 -5.33
CA PRO A 172 -0.29 12.72 -4.66
C PRO A 172 -1.30 12.73 -3.52
N ILE A 173 -0.89 13.23 -2.36
CA ILE A 173 -1.71 13.25 -1.16
C ILE A 173 -1.73 14.63 -0.49
N LYS A 174 -2.79 14.84 0.29
CA LYS A 174 -2.83 15.79 1.40
C LYS A 174 -3.25 15.03 2.65
N TYR A 175 -2.90 15.52 3.83
CA TYR A 175 -3.40 14.93 5.07
C TYR A 175 -3.61 15.96 6.18
N THR A 176 -4.52 15.65 7.09
CA THR A 176 -4.87 16.49 8.24
C THR A 176 -4.68 15.69 9.52
N ILE A 177 -3.99 16.25 10.52
CA ILE A 177 -3.93 15.66 11.87
C ILE A 177 -5.28 15.89 12.56
N LEU A 178 -5.86 14.83 13.13
CA LEU A 178 -7.15 14.82 13.82
C LEU A 178 -7.01 14.99 15.33
#